data_AF-A0A511BMK9-F1
#
_entry.id   AF-A0A511BMK9-F1
#
_cell.length_a   1.000
_cell.length_b   1.000
_cell.length_c   1.000
_cell.angle_alpha   90.00
_cell.angle_beta   90.00
_cell.angle_gamma   90.00
#
_symmetry.space_group_name_H-M   'P 1'
#
loop_
_entity.id
_entity.type
_entity.pdbx_description
1 polymer ?
#
loop_
_entity_poly.entity_id
_entity_poly.type
_entity_poly.pdbx_seq_one_letter_code
_entity_poly.pdbx_strand_id
1 'polypeptide(L)'
;MHYYFSTKEILYQEVLRRTMHAWLGEAETWLTMTASAPDALRGYIRAKLDFSRNNAEASRLVAHEIISGGKYISQYLTSVLREEIRPIVTALRYWMARDELPRTDPVHFLFCLWAMTQWYADMRVQVVALLDKTELDQQDFDDAAETILALVLKQPGLARLEQEPRFLHDIQYRKKAVSPVGDANRLTRQENG
;
A
#
# COMPACT_ATOMS: atom_id res chain seq x y z
N MET A 1 26.37 20.47 15.80
CA MET A 1 24.93 20.31 15.47
C MET A 1 24.63 19.16 14.51
N HIS A 2 25.51 18.74 13.60
CA HIS A 2 25.20 17.69 12.60
C HIS A 2 24.82 16.30 13.17
N TYR A 3 25.34 15.92 14.34
CA TYR A 3 25.08 14.60 14.95
C TYR A 3 23.62 14.39 15.41
N TYR A 4 22.93 15.47 15.81
CA TYR A 4 21.52 15.41 16.23
C TYR A 4 20.55 15.35 15.04
N PHE A 5 20.92 15.95 13.91
CA PHE A 5 20.10 15.91 12.70
C PHE A 5 20.17 14.53 12.04
N SER A 6 21.35 13.92 11.95
CA SER A 6 21.48 12.56 11.42
C SER A 6 20.74 11.51 12.25
N THR A 7 20.75 11.62 13.59
CA THR A 7 19.99 10.69 14.45
C THR A 7 18.48 10.85 14.33
N LYS A 8 17.97 12.08 14.18
CA LYS A 8 16.53 12.32 13.94
C LYS A 8 16.07 11.76 12.59
N GLU A 9 16.86 11.93 11.54
CA GLU A 9 16.54 11.39 10.21
C GLU A 9 16.55 9.86 10.19
N ILE A 10 17.51 9.23 10.84
CA ILE A 10 17.57 7.76 10.96
C ILE A 10 16.37 7.23 11.75
N LEU A 11 16.04 7.85 12.88
CA LEU A 11 14.86 7.48 13.67
C LEU A 11 13.58 7.65 12.85
N TYR A 12 13.45 8.75 12.12
CA TYR A 12 12.31 9.02 11.25
C TYR A 12 12.15 7.95 10.17
N GLN A 13 13.22 7.63 9.44
CA GLN A 13 13.22 6.56 8.44
C GLN A 13 12.83 5.21 9.02
N GLU A 14 13.34 4.88 10.21
CA GLU A 14 13.04 3.61 10.87
C GLU A 14 11.57 3.53 11.31
N VAL A 15 10.97 4.62 11.79
CA VAL A 15 9.54 4.67 12.08
C VAL A 15 8.73 4.43 10.81
N LEU A 16 9.01 5.17 9.72
CA LEU A 16 8.32 5.00 8.44
C LEU A 16 8.40 3.56 7.94
N ARG A 17 9.60 2.95 7.97
CA ARG A 17 9.84 1.58 7.53
C ARG A 17 9.07 0.57 8.38
N ARG A 18 9.08 0.73 9.70
CA ARG A 18 8.34 -0.15 10.62
C ARG A 18 6.84 -0.08 10.39
N THR A 19 6.30 1.13 10.21
CA THR A 19 4.88 1.32 9.91
C THR A 19 4.48 0.65 8.60
N MET A 20 5.28 0.84 7.54
CA MET A 20 5.04 0.20 6.24
C MET A 20 5.09 -1.34 6.32
N HIS A 21 6.08 -1.89 7.02
CA HIS A 21 6.18 -3.34 7.20
C HIS A 21 5.00 -3.90 8.00
N ALA A 22 4.56 -3.20 9.05
CA ALA A 22 3.41 -3.61 9.85
C ALA A 22 2.10 -3.57 9.03
N TRP A 23 1.96 -2.63 8.08
CA TRP A 23 0.83 -2.61 7.15
C TRP A 23 0.73 -3.83 6.25
N LEU A 24 1.88 -4.40 5.86
CA LEU A 24 1.94 -5.47 4.87
C LEU A 24 1.84 -6.85 5.52
N GLY A 25 2.27 -7.00 6.78
CA GLY A 25 2.22 -8.28 7.50
C GLY A 25 0.81 -8.90 7.58
N GLU A 26 -0.24 -8.09 7.73
CA GLU A 26 -1.62 -8.62 7.74
C GLU A 26 -2.06 -9.15 6.36
N ALA A 27 -1.52 -8.60 5.27
CA ALA A 27 -1.88 -9.05 3.93
C ALA A 27 -1.39 -10.48 3.67
N GLU A 28 -0.21 -10.85 4.17
CA GLU A 28 0.33 -12.21 4.03
C GLU A 28 -0.52 -13.25 4.76
N THR A 29 -1.16 -12.85 5.87
CA THR A 29 -2.02 -13.73 6.67
C THR A 29 -3.36 -13.98 5.97
N TRP A 30 -3.98 -12.93 5.45
CA TRP A 30 -5.36 -13.00 4.97
C TRP A 30 -5.49 -13.21 3.47
N LEU A 31 -4.62 -12.61 2.66
CA LEU A 31 -4.76 -12.59 1.20
C LEU A 31 -4.11 -13.82 0.55
N THR A 32 -4.55 -15.00 0.98
CA THR A 32 -4.04 -16.30 0.54
C THR A 32 -5.02 -16.99 -0.41
N MET A 33 -4.51 -17.66 -1.45
CA MET A 33 -5.34 -18.35 -2.45
C MET A 33 -6.07 -19.59 -1.89
N THR A 34 -5.79 -19.98 -0.63
CA THR A 34 -6.46 -21.09 0.06
C THR A 34 -7.85 -20.72 0.59
N ALA A 35 -8.14 -19.43 0.75
CA ALA A 35 -9.44 -18.92 1.18
C ALA A 35 -10.27 -18.40 0.00
N SER A 36 -11.59 -18.33 0.20
CA SER A 36 -12.49 -17.63 -0.72
C SER A 36 -12.19 -16.12 -0.71
N ALA A 37 -12.45 -15.41 -1.81
CA ALA A 37 -12.22 -13.96 -1.84
C ALA A 37 -13.02 -13.20 -0.76
N PRO A 38 -14.31 -13.54 -0.49
CA PRO A 38 -15.07 -12.92 0.60
C PRO A 38 -14.45 -13.09 1.98
N ASP A 39 -14.01 -14.32 2.34
CA ASP A 39 -13.44 -14.60 3.65
C ASP A 39 -12.08 -13.91 3.82
N ALA A 40 -11.23 -13.98 2.79
CA ALA A 40 -9.92 -13.34 2.77
C ALA A 40 -10.04 -11.81 2.90
N LEU A 41 -10.90 -11.18 2.10
CA LEU A 41 -11.10 -9.73 2.16
C LEU A 41 -11.73 -9.29 3.47
N ARG A 42 -12.64 -10.07 4.07
CA ARG A 42 -13.23 -9.75 5.38
C ARG A 42 -12.16 -9.68 6.45
N GLY A 43 -11.30 -10.70 6.54
CA GLY A 43 -10.21 -10.71 7.50
C GLY A 43 -9.21 -9.57 7.25
N TYR A 44 -8.81 -9.37 6.00
CA TYR A 44 -7.85 -8.33 5.64
C TYR A 44 -8.36 -6.91 5.92
N ILE A 45 -9.60 -6.59 5.52
CA ILE A 45 -10.19 -5.26 5.70
C ILE A 45 -10.33 -4.94 7.19
N ARG A 46 -10.80 -5.89 8.01
CA ARG A 46 -10.90 -5.72 9.46
C ARG A 46 -9.53 -5.50 10.09
N ALA A 47 -8.54 -6.34 9.75
CA ALA A 47 -7.18 -6.17 10.24
C ALA A 47 -6.57 -4.80 9.85
N LYS A 48 -6.84 -4.32 8.62
CA LYS A 48 -6.40 -2.99 8.16
C LYS A 48 -7.09 -1.85 8.90
N LEU A 49 -8.39 -1.96 9.18
CA LEU A 49 -9.13 -0.97 9.95
C LEU A 49 -8.71 -0.96 11.43
N ASP A 50 -8.47 -2.13 12.02
CA ASP A 50 -7.90 -2.24 13.37
C ASP A 50 -6.52 -1.61 13.44
N PHE A 51 -5.69 -1.80 12.39
CA PHE A 51 -4.43 -1.09 12.28
C PHE A 51 -4.65 0.43 12.26
N SER A 52 -5.55 0.92 11.40
CA SER A 52 -5.88 2.35 11.29
C SER A 52 -6.33 2.93 12.64
N ARG A 53 -7.14 2.18 13.40
CA ARG A 53 -7.60 2.56 14.74
C ARG A 53 -6.45 2.68 15.73
N ASN A 54 -5.59 1.65 15.79
CA ASN A 54 -4.58 1.52 16.82
C ASN A 54 -3.28 2.30 16.51
N ASN A 55 -3.05 2.67 15.26
CA ASN A 55 -1.80 3.26 14.78
C ASN A 55 -2.02 4.55 13.98
N ALA A 56 -3.07 5.31 14.28
CA ALA A 56 -3.47 6.49 13.50
C ALA A 56 -2.34 7.52 13.31
N GLU A 57 -1.55 7.79 14.36
CA GLU A 57 -0.43 8.74 14.28
C GLU A 57 0.70 8.26 13.36
N ALA A 58 1.03 6.96 13.42
CA ALA A 58 2.04 6.37 12.56
C ALA A 58 1.60 6.34 11.10
N SER A 59 0.31 6.04 10.85
CA SER A 59 -0.29 6.10 9.52
C SER A 59 -0.19 7.51 8.93
N ARG A 60 -0.59 8.53 9.71
CA ARG A 60 -0.54 9.93 9.28
C ARG A 60 0.89 10.40 9.02
N LEU A 61 1.87 9.91 9.78
CA LEU A 61 3.29 10.21 9.55
C LEU A 61 3.75 9.73 8.16
N VAL A 62 3.40 8.50 7.79
CA VAL A 62 3.70 7.95 6.47
C VAL A 62 2.94 8.70 5.37
N ALA A 63 1.65 9.00 5.59
CA ALA A 63 0.86 9.78 4.64
C ALA A 63 1.47 11.17 4.39
N HIS A 64 1.87 11.89 5.45
CA HIS A 64 2.54 13.18 5.33
C HIS A 64 3.87 13.09 4.58
N GLU A 65 4.68 12.05 4.83
CA GLU A 65 5.91 11.83 4.08
C GLU A 65 5.64 11.64 2.59
N ILE A 66 4.66 10.82 2.23
CA ILE A 66 4.27 10.55 0.84
C ILE A 66 3.77 11.84 0.17
N ILE A 67 2.87 12.59 0.83
CA ILE A 67 2.33 13.87 0.34
C ILE A 67 3.45 14.90 0.14
N SER A 68 4.47 14.88 1.02
CA SER A 68 5.63 15.77 0.94
C SER A 68 6.65 15.37 -0.14
N GLY A 69 6.35 14.37 -0.97
CA GLY A 69 7.21 13.92 -2.07
C GLY A 69 8.09 12.72 -1.74
N GLY A 70 7.95 12.12 -0.55
CA GLY A 70 8.53 10.82 -0.21
C GLY A 70 10.05 10.76 -0.18
N LYS A 71 10.73 11.84 0.21
CA LYS A 71 12.20 11.95 0.27
C LYS A 71 12.87 10.76 0.98
N TYR A 72 12.31 10.33 2.10
CA TYR A 72 12.85 9.32 2.99
C TYR A 72 12.23 7.93 2.79
N ILE A 73 11.13 7.81 2.04
CA ILE A 73 10.43 6.53 1.84
C ILE A 73 10.50 5.99 0.41
N SER A 74 10.82 6.82 -0.60
CA SER A 74 10.79 6.44 -2.02
C SER A 74 11.64 5.21 -2.37
N GLN A 75 12.82 5.07 -1.76
CA GLN A 75 13.67 3.90 -1.99
C GLN A 75 12.99 2.61 -1.50
N TYR A 76 12.34 2.66 -0.34
CA TYR A 76 11.59 1.53 0.19
C TYR A 76 10.38 1.20 -0.72
N LEU A 77 9.63 2.21 -1.15
CA LEU A 77 8.47 2.02 -2.05
C LEU A 77 8.86 1.37 -3.39
N THR A 78 9.98 1.82 -3.98
CA THR A 78 10.40 1.35 -5.32
C THR A 78 11.10 0.00 -5.33
N SER A 79 11.55 -0.49 -4.18
CA SER A 79 12.22 -1.78 -4.03
C SER A 79 11.36 -2.79 -3.26
N VAL A 80 11.26 -2.61 -1.94
CA VAL A 80 10.66 -3.56 -0.99
C VAL A 80 9.17 -3.70 -1.22
N LEU A 81 8.42 -2.60 -1.16
CA LEU A 81 6.97 -2.63 -1.31
C LEU A 81 6.55 -3.30 -2.62
N ARG A 82 7.31 -3.08 -3.70
CA ARG A 82 6.99 -3.59 -5.02
C ARG A 82 7.08 -5.11 -5.12
N GLU A 83 7.96 -5.73 -4.32
CA GLU A 83 8.05 -7.19 -4.21
C GLU A 83 7.02 -7.73 -3.23
N GLU A 84 6.78 -7.05 -2.12
CA GLU A 84 5.81 -7.48 -1.09
C GLU A 84 4.35 -7.47 -1.60
N ILE A 85 3.99 -6.59 -2.55
CA ILE A 85 2.64 -6.61 -3.14
C ILE A 85 2.43 -7.70 -4.20
N ARG A 86 3.49 -8.31 -4.73
CA ARG A 86 3.39 -9.31 -5.80
C ARG A 86 2.50 -10.51 -5.43
N PRO A 87 2.65 -11.17 -4.27
CA PRO A 87 1.75 -12.25 -3.86
C PRO A 87 0.30 -11.79 -3.70
N ILE A 88 0.07 -10.59 -3.14
CA ILE A 88 -1.26 -10.01 -2.96
C ILE A 88 -1.96 -9.83 -4.31
N VAL A 89 -1.27 -9.21 -5.27
CA VAL A 89 -1.78 -9.00 -6.63
C VAL A 89 -2.08 -10.34 -7.31
N THR A 90 -1.29 -11.37 -7.04
CA THR A 90 -1.51 -12.71 -7.58
C THR A 90 -2.80 -13.35 -7.03
N ALA A 91 -3.04 -13.25 -5.72
CA ALA A 91 -4.28 -13.71 -5.10
C ALA A 91 -5.51 -12.97 -5.65
N LEU A 92 -5.43 -11.64 -5.80
CA LEU A 92 -6.50 -10.84 -6.40
C LEU A 92 -6.81 -11.29 -7.83
N ARG A 93 -5.79 -11.51 -8.68
CA ARG A 93 -5.98 -12.03 -10.04
C ARG A 93 -6.64 -13.40 -10.05
N TYR A 94 -6.25 -14.27 -9.13
CA TYR A 94 -6.84 -15.61 -8.99
C TYR A 94 -8.34 -15.55 -8.72
N TRP A 95 -8.77 -14.74 -7.75
CA TRP A 95 -10.20 -14.58 -7.45
C TRP A 95 -10.97 -13.86 -8.56
N MET A 96 -10.38 -12.88 -9.24
CA MET A 96 -10.98 -12.22 -10.39
C MET A 96 -11.20 -13.18 -11.58
N ALA A 97 -10.27 -14.11 -11.81
CA ALA A 97 -10.41 -15.13 -12.85
C ALA A 97 -11.56 -16.12 -12.57
N ARG A 98 -11.83 -16.34 -11.28
CA ARG A 98 -12.92 -17.18 -10.75
C ARG A 98 -14.24 -16.44 -10.58
N ASP A 99 -14.29 -15.17 -10.97
CA ASP A 99 -15.48 -14.32 -10.90
C ASP A 99 -15.97 -14.05 -9.46
N GLU A 100 -15.12 -14.25 -8.46
CA GLU A 100 -15.39 -13.95 -7.05
C GLU A 100 -15.20 -12.45 -6.73
N LEU A 101 -14.37 -11.77 -7.52
CA LEU A 101 -14.15 -10.33 -7.48
C LEU A 101 -14.51 -9.68 -8.83
N PRO A 102 -14.85 -8.38 -8.86
CA PRO A 102 -15.01 -7.64 -10.10
C PRO A 102 -13.75 -7.75 -10.97
N ARG A 103 -13.91 -8.01 -12.27
CA ARG A 103 -12.79 -8.06 -13.23
C ARG A 103 -12.22 -6.64 -13.46
N THR A 104 -11.31 -6.18 -12.63
CA THR A 104 -10.64 -4.88 -12.73
C THR A 104 -9.13 -5.07 -12.81
N ASP A 105 -8.37 -3.97 -12.84
CA ASP A 105 -6.95 -4.06 -12.54
C ASP A 105 -6.73 -4.34 -11.04
N PRO A 106 -5.96 -5.36 -10.67
CA PRO A 106 -5.76 -5.78 -9.27
C PRO A 106 -4.87 -4.82 -8.47
N VAL A 107 -3.96 -4.09 -9.12
CA VAL A 107 -3.11 -3.10 -8.44
C VAL A 107 -3.96 -1.89 -8.05
N HIS A 108 -4.79 -1.41 -8.96
CA HIS A 108 -5.74 -0.33 -8.66
C HIS A 108 -6.78 -0.76 -7.62
N PHE A 109 -7.25 -2.02 -7.66
CA PHE A 109 -8.12 -2.57 -6.63
C PHE A 109 -7.46 -2.53 -5.24
N LEU A 110 -6.18 -2.93 -5.15
CA LEU A 110 -5.41 -2.84 -3.91
C LEU A 110 -5.26 -1.40 -3.41
N PHE A 111 -5.03 -0.44 -4.31
CA PHE A 111 -4.98 0.98 -3.94
C PHE A 111 -6.31 1.48 -3.37
N CYS A 112 -7.44 1.06 -3.92
CA CYS A 112 -8.75 1.39 -3.38
C CYS A 112 -8.96 0.82 -1.97
N LEU A 113 -8.58 -0.45 -1.74
CA LEU A 113 -8.63 -1.05 -0.39
C LEU A 113 -7.80 -0.25 0.61
N TRP A 114 -6.57 0.10 0.24
CA TRP A 114 -5.69 0.92 1.07
C TRP A 114 -6.27 2.29 1.34
N ALA A 115 -6.74 3.00 0.32
CA ALA A 115 -7.34 4.31 0.46
C ALA A 115 -8.55 4.30 1.40
N MET A 116 -9.50 3.37 1.20
CA MET A 116 -10.71 3.28 2.01
C MET A 116 -10.42 2.95 3.47
N THR A 117 -9.45 2.07 3.75
CA THR A 117 -9.12 1.66 5.12
C THR A 117 -8.22 2.67 5.84
N GLN A 118 -7.25 3.28 5.15
CA GLN A 118 -6.33 4.26 5.74
C GLN A 118 -6.97 5.63 5.96
N TRP A 119 -8.06 5.95 5.24
CA TRP A 119 -8.83 7.17 5.44
C TRP A 119 -9.22 7.40 6.90
N TYR A 120 -9.60 6.34 7.61
CA TYR A 120 -10.01 6.38 9.03
C TYR A 120 -8.86 6.73 10.00
N ALA A 121 -7.60 6.64 9.55
CA ALA A 121 -6.43 7.07 10.29
C ALA A 121 -5.93 8.45 9.83
N ASP A 122 -5.72 8.58 8.51
CA ASP A 122 -5.05 9.73 7.90
C ASP A 122 -5.95 10.97 7.93
N MET A 123 -7.25 10.78 7.69
CA MET A 123 -8.27 11.83 7.68
C MET A 123 -9.15 11.78 8.94
N ARG A 124 -8.64 11.23 10.06
CA ARG A 124 -9.41 11.02 11.29
C ARG A 124 -10.17 12.26 11.76
N VAL A 125 -9.56 13.44 11.69
CA VAL A 125 -10.20 14.72 12.07
C VAL A 125 -11.44 14.99 11.21
N GLN A 126 -11.36 14.69 9.90
CA GLN A 126 -12.49 14.85 8.99
C GLN A 126 -13.57 13.79 9.25
N VAL A 127 -13.20 12.53 9.46
CA VAL A 127 -14.17 11.46 9.75
C VAL A 127 -14.95 11.77 11.03
N VAL A 128 -14.25 12.14 12.12
CA VAL A 128 -14.86 12.54 13.39
C VAL A 128 -15.83 13.72 13.21
N ALA A 129 -15.42 14.75 12.46
CA ALA A 129 -16.26 15.91 12.19
C ALA A 129 -17.50 15.59 11.34
N LEU A 130 -17.37 14.74 10.31
CA LEU A 130 -18.46 14.38 9.42
C LEU A 130 -19.46 13.39 10.03
N LEU A 131 -19.03 12.61 11.02
CA LEU A 131 -19.89 11.73 11.81
C LEU A 131 -20.52 12.42 13.03
N ASP A 132 -20.20 13.70 13.26
CA ASP A 132 -20.64 14.47 14.44
C ASP A 132 -20.29 13.78 15.78
N LYS A 133 -19.04 13.29 15.87
CA LYS A 133 -18.53 12.60 17.07
C LYS A 133 -17.38 13.38 17.70
N THR A 134 -17.05 13.04 18.95
CA THR A 134 -15.82 13.52 19.61
C THR A 134 -14.63 12.59 19.33
N GLU A 135 -14.90 11.30 19.15
CA GLU A 135 -13.92 10.27 18.80
C GLU A 135 -14.59 9.10 18.07
N LEU A 136 -13.79 8.28 17.39
CA LEU A 136 -14.26 7.05 16.74
C LEU A 136 -14.22 5.88 17.71
N ASP A 137 -15.30 5.10 17.75
CA ASP A 137 -15.42 3.87 18.53
C ASP A 137 -15.38 2.63 17.62
N GLN A 138 -15.45 1.43 18.21
CA GLN A 138 -15.36 0.18 17.43
C GLN A 138 -16.49 0.07 16.38
N GLN A 139 -17.68 0.59 16.66
CA GLN A 139 -18.82 0.45 15.74
C GLN A 139 -18.55 1.20 14.44
N ASP A 140 -17.88 2.36 14.48
CA ASP A 140 -17.52 3.10 13.27
C ASP A 140 -16.60 2.28 12.34
N PHE A 141 -15.68 1.50 12.91
CA PHE A 141 -14.78 0.63 12.14
C PHE A 141 -15.49 -0.63 11.64
N ASP A 142 -16.42 -1.18 12.42
CA ASP A 142 -17.24 -2.32 12.00
C ASP A 142 -18.14 -1.92 10.82
N ASP A 143 -18.81 -0.77 10.90
CA ASP A 143 -19.64 -0.22 9.83
C ASP A 143 -18.82 0.10 8.57
N ALA A 144 -17.61 0.64 8.76
CA ALA A 144 -16.65 0.85 7.67
C ALA A 144 -16.26 -0.47 6.99
N ALA A 145 -15.99 -1.53 7.77
CA ALA A 145 -15.61 -2.83 7.24
C ALA A 145 -16.72 -3.43 6.38
N GLU A 146 -17.96 -3.43 6.88
CA GLU A 146 -19.11 -3.96 6.15
C GLU A 146 -19.40 -3.12 4.89
N THR A 147 -19.28 -1.79 4.97
CA THR A 147 -19.42 -0.90 3.81
C THR A 147 -18.39 -1.19 2.73
N ILE A 148 -17.10 -1.29 3.10
CA ILE A 148 -16.02 -1.58 2.16
C ILE A 148 -16.23 -2.96 1.53
N LEU A 149 -16.57 -3.98 2.32
CA LEU A 149 -16.87 -5.32 1.81
C LEU A 149 -18.00 -5.30 0.77
N ALA A 150 -19.09 -4.59 1.06
CA ALA A 150 -20.21 -4.46 0.12
C ALA A 150 -19.79 -3.78 -1.20
N LEU A 151 -18.86 -2.83 -1.16
CA LEU A 151 -18.37 -2.12 -2.34
C LEU A 151 -17.39 -2.95 -3.20
N VAL A 152 -16.54 -3.76 -2.56
CA VAL A 152 -15.45 -4.46 -3.27
C VAL A 152 -15.82 -5.87 -3.72
N LEU A 153 -16.76 -6.51 -3.03
CA LEU A 153 -17.22 -7.84 -3.43
C LEU A 153 -18.14 -7.73 -4.63
N LYS A 154 -18.08 -8.75 -5.49
CA LYS A 154 -18.98 -8.82 -6.63
C LYS A 154 -20.41 -9.02 -6.13
N GLN A 155 -21.28 -8.08 -6.48
CA GLN A 155 -22.71 -8.16 -6.17
C GLN A 155 -23.44 -9.00 -7.22
N PRO A 156 -24.25 -10.00 -6.83
CA PRO A 156 -25.10 -10.73 -7.78
C PRO A 156 -26.10 -9.80 -8.48
N GLY A 157 -26.20 -9.89 -9.82
CA GLY A 157 -27.24 -9.19 -10.59
C GLY A 157 -26.94 -7.74 -11.01
N LEU A 158 -25.82 -7.15 -10.59
CA LEU A 158 -25.37 -5.86 -11.13
C LEU A 158 -24.72 -6.06 -12.49
N ALA A 159 -25.47 -5.81 -13.56
CA ALA A 159 -24.93 -5.74 -14.92
C ALA A 159 -23.91 -4.60 -14.99
N ARG A 160 -22.66 -4.92 -15.33
CA ARG A 160 -21.64 -3.90 -15.52
C ARG A 160 -21.98 -3.10 -16.78
N LEU A 161 -21.78 -1.78 -16.73
CA LEU A 161 -21.71 -0.96 -17.94
C LEU A 161 -20.66 -1.58 -18.88
N GLU A 162 -21.09 -2.15 -19.99
CA GLU A 162 -20.24 -2.83 -20.96
C GLU A 162 -19.24 -1.84 -21.57
N GLN A 163 -18.11 -1.68 -20.91
CA GLN A 163 -16.89 -1.19 -21.53
C GLN A 163 -15.82 -2.20 -21.21
N GLU A 164 -15.26 -2.82 -22.25
CA GLU A 164 -14.09 -3.66 -22.09
C GLU A 164 -13.01 -2.85 -21.35
N PRO A 165 -12.47 -3.36 -20.23
CA PRO A 165 -11.31 -2.74 -19.63
C PRO A 165 -10.18 -2.77 -20.66
N ARG A 166 -9.87 -1.61 -21.26
CA ARG A 166 -8.58 -1.39 -21.92
C ARG A 166 -7.53 -1.51 -20.81
N PHE A 167 -6.97 -2.70 -20.65
CA PHE A 167 -5.82 -2.93 -19.80
C PHE A 167 -4.64 -2.15 -20.40
N LEU A 168 -4.50 -0.90 -20.00
CA LEU A 168 -3.31 -0.12 -20.29
C LEU A 168 -2.17 -0.67 -19.44
N HIS A 169 -1.36 -1.48 -20.11
CA HIS A 169 -0.03 -1.93 -19.74
C HIS A 169 0.05 -3.04 -18.69
N ASP A 170 0.46 -4.22 -19.17
CA ASP A 170 1.42 -5.04 -18.44
C ASP A 170 2.53 -4.11 -17.93
N ILE A 171 2.54 -3.85 -16.63
CA ILE A 171 3.70 -3.28 -15.97
C ILE A 171 4.79 -4.35 -16.04
N GLN A 172 5.43 -4.49 -17.20
CA GLN A 172 6.72 -5.13 -17.27
C GLN A 172 7.64 -4.29 -16.40
N TYR A 173 8.08 -4.88 -15.29
CA TYR A 173 9.12 -4.34 -14.44
C TYR A 173 10.37 -4.21 -15.30
N ARG A 174 10.57 -3.06 -15.97
CA ARG A 174 11.84 -2.76 -16.64
C ARG A 174 12.92 -2.80 -15.56
N LYS A 175 13.76 -3.85 -15.59
CA LYS A 175 15.06 -3.82 -14.95
C LYS A 175 15.74 -2.55 -15.45
N LYS A 176 15.92 -1.53 -14.60
CA LYS A 176 16.87 -0.48 -14.90
C LYS A 176 18.23 -1.18 -15.03
N ALA A 177 18.84 -1.11 -16.20
CA ALA A 177 20.22 -1.49 -16.37
C ALA A 177 21.03 -0.67 -15.35
N VAL A 178 21.73 -1.38 -14.47
CA VAL A 178 22.77 -0.77 -13.64
C VAL A 178 23.84 -0.29 -14.63
N SER A 179 23.98 1.02 -14.82
CA SER A 179 25.14 1.55 -15.51
C SER A 179 26.39 1.09 -14.77
N PRO A 180 27.39 0.51 -15.44
CA PRO A 180 28.64 0.21 -14.78
C PRO A 180 29.24 1.52 -14.30
N VAL A 181 29.53 1.54 -12.99
CA VAL A 181 30.35 2.57 -12.33
C VAL A 181 31.58 2.79 -13.22
N GLY A 182 31.81 4.05 -13.60
CA GLY A 182 32.95 4.42 -14.43
C GLY A 182 34.25 3.96 -13.79
N ASP A 183 35.09 3.32 -14.61
CA ASP A 183 36.48 3.00 -14.29
C ASP A 183 37.23 4.27 -13.90
N ALA A 184 37.26 4.57 -12.60
CA ALA A 184 38.22 5.48 -12.00
C ALA A 184 39.46 4.67 -11.60
N ASN A 185 40.15 4.10 -12.59
CA ASN A 185 41.54 3.72 -12.40
C ASN A 185 42.31 3.73 -13.72
N ARG A 186 42.80 4.91 -14.10
CA ARG A 186 43.90 5.02 -15.07
C ARG A 186 44.97 5.95 -14.50
N LEU A 187 45.71 5.43 -13.52
CA LEU A 187 47.07 5.85 -13.24
C LEU A 187 48.00 4.95 -14.05
N THR A 188 48.50 5.46 -15.18
CA THR A 188 49.87 5.14 -15.63
C THR A 188 50.51 6.40 -16.18
N ARG A 189 51.53 6.81 -15.42
CA ARG A 189 52.63 7.72 -15.73
C ARG A 189 53.22 7.58 -17.13
N GLN A 190 53.78 8.71 -17.57
CA GLN A 190 55.06 8.93 -18.27
C GLN A 190 55.09 9.17 -19.79
N GLU A 191 55.66 10.36 -20.09
CA GLU A 191 56.72 10.65 -21.08
C GLU A 191 56.37 10.85 -22.57
N ASN A 192 56.32 12.13 -22.99
CA ASN A 192 57.32 12.78 -23.86
C ASN A 192 56.71 13.96 -24.64
N GLY A 193 57.37 15.13 -24.58
CA GLY A 193 57.05 16.34 -25.35
C GLY A 193 57.28 17.62 -24.57
#